data_AF-A0A1S2KJU5-F1
#
_entry.id   AF-A0A1S2KJU5-F1
#
_cell.length_a   1.000
_cell.length_b   1.000
_cell.length_c   1.000
_cell.angle_alpha   90.00
_cell.angle_beta   90.00
_cell.angle_gamma   90.00
#
_symmetry.space_group_name_H-M   'P 1'
#
loop_
_entity.id
_entity.type
_entity.pdbx_description
1 polymer ?
#
loop_
_entity_poly.entity_id
_entity_poly.type
_entity_poly.pdbx_seq_one_letter_code
_entity_poly.pdbx_strand_id
1 'polypeptide(L)'
;MGVFRVERVTALSPDEAWRRITDWRVQAAQVPLTRLASVSPGPTCAGTRFTMRTGVGPVAFDDPMAVVRWEPPEEAGGTRGVCRVEKYGRVVGGWAELTVRAEGAGTRVTWVEELRPWGVPRWCDPLLDAGARRVFGRALRRGRAGGRGARRPPARG
;
A
#
# COMPACT_ATOMS: atom_id res chain seq x y z
N MET A 1 17.64 1.37 -10.35
CA MET A 1 16.79 0.32 -9.78
C MET A 1 16.84 0.47 -8.27
N GLY A 2 15.69 0.65 -7.63
CA GLY A 2 15.60 0.80 -6.18
C GLY A 2 14.46 -0.06 -5.66
N VAL A 3 14.75 -0.88 -4.66
CA VAL A 3 13.73 -1.56 -3.85
C VAL A 3 13.63 -0.80 -2.55
N PHE A 4 12.42 -0.41 -2.17
CA PHE A 4 12.16 0.12 -0.84
C PHE A 4 11.11 -0.72 -0.14
N ARG A 5 11.21 -0.76 1.18
CA ARG A 5 10.29 -1.47 2.07
C ARG A 5 9.80 -0.51 3.13
N VAL A 6 8.48 -0.45 3.27
CA VAL A 6 7.83 0.29 4.35
C VAL A 6 7.03 -0.68 5.18
N GLU A 7 7.16 -0.57 6.50
CA GLU A 7 6.36 -1.32 7.46
C GLU A 7 5.68 -0.38 8.44
N ARG A 8 4.43 -0.70 8.77
CA ARG A 8 3.66 -0.02 9.81
C ARG A 8 2.80 -1.00 10.57
N VAL A 9 2.75 -0.82 11.88
CA VAL A 9 1.78 -1.50 12.75
C VAL A 9 0.61 -0.55 12.98
N THR A 10 -0.60 -1.07 12.87
CA THR A 10 -1.87 -0.35 13.08
C THR A 10 -2.76 -1.13 14.05
N ALA A 11 -3.68 -0.43 14.70
CA ALA A 11 -4.70 -1.04 15.55
C ALA A 11 -5.90 -1.61 14.76
N LEU A 12 -5.91 -1.46 13.43
CA LEU A 12 -6.95 -2.02 12.57
C LEU A 12 -6.87 -3.55 12.54
N SER A 13 -8.02 -4.20 12.33
CA SER A 13 -8.06 -5.63 11.99
C SER A 13 -7.40 -5.89 10.63
N PRO A 14 -6.95 -7.13 10.36
CA PRO A 14 -6.34 -7.47 9.08
C PRO A 14 -7.24 -7.16 7.89
N ASP A 15 -8.55 -7.40 7.99
CA ASP A 15 -9.51 -7.13 6.91
C ASP A 15 -9.67 -5.64 6.63
N GLU A 16 -9.71 -4.80 7.67
CA GLU A 16 -9.83 -3.34 7.49
C GLU A 16 -8.53 -2.74 6.96
N ALA A 17 -7.38 -3.21 7.44
CA ALA A 17 -6.09 -2.83 6.89
C ALA A 17 -5.97 -3.25 5.42
N TRP A 18 -6.41 -4.47 5.09
CA TRP A 18 -6.43 -5.01 3.73
C TRP A 18 -7.29 -4.18 2.78
N ARG A 19 -8.54 -3.90 3.16
CA ARG A 19 -9.45 -3.06 2.36
C ARG A 19 -8.84 -1.71 2.03
N ARG A 20 -8.25 -1.04 3.03
CA ARG A 20 -7.66 0.29 2.83
C ARG A 20 -6.39 0.26 1.98
N ILE A 21 -5.51 -0.71 2.20
CA ILE A 21 -4.24 -0.77 1.47
C ILE A 21 -4.43 -1.24 0.04
N THR A 22 -5.50 -1.99 -0.27
CA THR A 22 -5.81 -2.44 -1.64
C THR A 22 -6.87 -1.59 -2.36
N ASP A 23 -7.37 -0.53 -1.73
CA ASP A 23 -8.21 0.46 -2.39
C ASP A 23 -7.35 1.44 -3.20
N TRP A 24 -7.33 1.23 -4.52
CA TRP A 24 -6.58 2.04 -5.48
C TRP A 24 -6.98 3.52 -5.47
N ARG A 25 -8.26 3.83 -5.24
CA ARG A 25 -8.72 5.23 -5.16
C ARG A 25 -8.19 5.91 -3.91
N VAL A 26 -8.24 5.20 -2.78
CA VAL A 26 -7.69 5.69 -1.51
C VAL A 26 -6.18 5.91 -1.63
N GLN A 27 -5.44 4.96 -2.23
CA GLN A 27 -4.01 5.14 -2.48
C GLN A 27 -3.71 6.38 -3.31
N ALA A 28 -4.40 6.56 -4.44
CA ALA A 28 -4.19 7.71 -5.32
C ALA A 28 -4.42 9.04 -4.59
N ALA A 29 -5.46 9.14 -3.76
CA ALA A 29 -5.76 10.34 -2.98
C ALA A 29 -4.68 10.71 -1.95
N GLN A 30 -3.78 9.79 -1.59
CA GLN A 30 -2.67 10.06 -0.68
C GLN A 30 -1.37 10.47 -1.40
N VAL A 31 -1.28 10.28 -2.71
CA VAL A 31 -0.11 10.66 -3.50
C VAL A 31 -0.39 12.00 -4.21
N PRO A 32 0.42 13.05 -3.95
CA PRO A 32 0.21 14.34 -4.59
C PRO A 32 0.21 14.25 -6.11
N LEU A 33 -0.74 14.94 -6.76
CA LEU A 33 -0.90 14.98 -8.21
C LEU A 33 -1.19 13.62 -8.87
N THR A 34 -1.54 12.60 -8.08
CA THR A 34 -1.91 11.27 -8.58
C THR A 34 -3.41 11.06 -8.50
N ARG A 35 -3.97 10.42 -9.52
CA ARG A 35 -5.37 9.97 -9.55
C ARG A 35 -5.47 8.58 -10.15
N LEU A 36 -6.50 7.83 -9.76
CA LEU A 36 -6.90 6.62 -10.45
C LEU A 36 -7.55 7.01 -11.78
N ALA A 37 -6.88 6.74 -12.90
CA ALA A 37 -7.36 7.07 -14.24
C ALA A 37 -8.33 5.99 -14.76
N SER A 38 -8.05 4.72 -14.47
CA SER A 38 -8.90 3.59 -14.87
C SER A 38 -8.70 2.40 -13.94
N VAL A 39 -9.72 1.54 -13.86
CA VAL A 39 -9.66 0.23 -13.21
C VAL A 39 -10.61 -0.71 -13.96
N SER A 40 -10.24 -1.98 -14.09
CA SER A 40 -11.10 -3.01 -14.66
C SER A 40 -12.43 -3.07 -13.89
N PRO A 41 -13.56 -3.33 -14.58
CA PRO A 41 -14.84 -3.54 -13.90
C PRO A 41 -14.80 -4.75 -12.96
N GLY A 42 -15.64 -4.70 -11.92
CA GLY A 42 -15.83 -5.80 -10.98
C GLY A 42 -14.94 -5.75 -9.73
N PRO A 43 -15.05 -6.75 -8.84
CA PRO A 43 -14.18 -6.89 -7.68
C PRO A 43 -12.72 -7.03 -8.08
N THR A 44 -11.81 -6.56 -7.24
CA THR A 44 -10.37 -6.75 -7.48
C THR A 44 -9.99 -8.21 -7.28
N CYS A 45 -9.25 -8.76 -8.23
CA CYS A 45 -8.72 -10.12 -8.24
C CYS A 45 -7.41 -10.16 -9.05
N ALA A 46 -6.77 -11.34 -9.12
CA ALA A 46 -5.69 -11.54 -10.07
C ALA A 46 -6.18 -11.30 -11.51
N GLY A 47 -5.43 -10.51 -12.28
CA GLY A 47 -5.80 -10.03 -13.61
C GLY A 47 -6.49 -8.67 -13.63
N THR A 48 -6.93 -8.12 -12.48
CA THR A 48 -7.44 -6.74 -12.42
C THR A 48 -6.36 -5.77 -12.90
N ARG A 49 -6.71 -4.90 -13.85
CA ARG A 49 -5.83 -3.86 -14.36
C ARG A 49 -6.29 -2.50 -13.88
N PHE A 50 -5.35 -1.62 -13.60
CA PHE A 50 -5.64 -0.24 -13.24
C PHE A 50 -4.51 0.68 -13.68
N THR A 51 -4.81 1.96 -13.84
CA THR A 51 -3.80 2.97 -14.22
C THR A 51 -3.83 4.10 -13.23
N MET A 52 -2.68 4.39 -12.62
CA MET A 52 -2.47 5.62 -11.86
C MET A 52 -1.88 6.66 -12.79
N ARG A 53 -2.46 7.86 -12.83
CA ARG A 53 -1.92 9.00 -13.58
C ARG A 53 -1.35 10.02 -12.62
N THR A 54 -0.10 10.41 -12.82
CA THR A 54 0.59 11.41 -11.99
C THR A 54 1.03 12.61 -12.83
N GLY A 55 0.67 13.83 -12.41
CA GLY A 55 1.09 15.08 -13.05
C GLY A 55 -0.02 16.13 -13.19
N VAL A 56 0.27 17.22 -13.91
CA VAL A 56 -0.65 18.36 -14.12
C VAL A 56 -0.75 18.68 -15.60
N GLY A 57 -1.99 18.74 -16.12
CA GLY A 57 -2.24 19.09 -17.52
C GLY A 57 -1.49 18.17 -18.50
N PRO A 58 -0.80 18.72 -19.51
CA PRO A 58 -0.04 17.92 -20.48
C PRO A 58 1.25 17.30 -19.91
N VAL A 59 1.69 17.71 -18.72
CA VAL A 59 2.87 17.17 -18.04
C VAL A 59 2.40 16.11 -17.05
N ALA A 60 1.96 14.97 -17.57
CA ALA A 60 1.52 13.81 -16.79
C ALA A 60 2.01 12.50 -17.41
N PHE A 61 2.19 11.48 -16.58
CA PHE A 61 2.51 10.14 -17.03
C PHE A 61 1.55 9.12 -16.42
N ASP A 62 1.36 8.02 -17.15
CA ASP A 62 0.58 6.86 -16.71
C ASP A 62 1.50 5.76 -16.18
N ASP A 63 1.10 5.19 -15.04
CA ASP A 63 1.65 3.99 -14.42
C ASP A 63 0.59 2.88 -14.49
N PRO A 64 0.49 2.16 -15.62
CA PRO A 64 -0.44 1.05 -15.78
C PRO A 64 0.07 -0.20 -15.07
N MET A 65 -0.82 -0.82 -14.30
CA MET A 65 -0.54 -1.92 -13.39
C MET A 65 -1.53 -3.07 -13.54
N ALA A 66 -1.07 -4.28 -13.26
CA ALA A 66 -1.90 -5.48 -13.17
C ALA A 66 -1.68 -6.16 -11.82
N VAL A 67 -2.77 -6.55 -11.17
CA VAL A 67 -2.73 -7.45 -10.02
C VAL A 67 -2.33 -8.83 -10.53
N VAL A 68 -1.18 -9.34 -10.10
CA VAL A 68 -0.69 -10.68 -10.48
C VAL A 68 -0.88 -11.71 -9.37
N ARG A 69 -1.07 -11.25 -8.13
CA ARG A 69 -1.41 -12.09 -6.97
C ARG A 69 -2.43 -11.37 -6.11
N TRP A 70 -3.46 -12.10 -5.68
CA TRP A 70 -4.51 -11.59 -4.82
C TRP A 70 -4.94 -12.69 -3.85
N GLU A 71 -4.57 -12.53 -2.59
CA GLU A 71 -4.88 -13.45 -1.49
C GLU A 71 -5.42 -12.60 -0.33
N PRO A 72 -6.73 -12.35 -0.24
CA PRO A 72 -7.32 -11.58 0.84
C PRO A 72 -7.23 -12.33 2.18
N PRO A 73 -7.22 -11.63 3.33
CA PRO A 73 -7.08 -12.28 4.64
C PRO A 73 -8.15 -13.32 4.95
N GLU A 74 -9.35 -13.17 4.40
CA GLU A 74 -10.47 -14.11 4.54
C GLU A 74 -10.09 -15.54 4.12
N GLU A 75 -9.25 -15.71 3.10
CA GLU A 75 -8.75 -17.02 2.66
C GLU A 75 -7.77 -17.66 3.66
N ALA A 76 -7.13 -16.84 4.51
CA ALA A 76 -6.17 -17.25 5.53
C ALA A 76 -6.70 -17.06 6.96
N GLY A 77 -8.01 -17.31 7.17
CA GLY A 77 -8.64 -17.23 8.48
C GLY A 77 -8.61 -15.84 9.12
N GLY A 78 -8.56 -14.79 8.30
CA GLY A 78 -8.49 -13.40 8.74
C GLY A 78 -7.13 -12.97 9.29
N THR A 79 -6.05 -13.74 9.04
CA THR A 79 -4.75 -13.48 9.67
C THR A 79 -3.70 -12.88 8.75
N ARG A 80 -3.80 -13.09 7.43
CA ARG A 80 -2.78 -12.66 6.47
C ARG A 80 -3.35 -12.46 5.08
N GLY A 81 -3.05 -11.32 4.45
CA GLY A 81 -3.36 -11.09 3.03
C GLY A 81 -2.13 -10.66 2.24
N VAL A 82 -2.08 -11.01 0.95
CA VAL A 82 -1.03 -10.63 0.00
C VAL A 82 -1.62 -10.17 -1.33
N CYS A 83 -1.26 -8.97 -1.75
CA CYS A 83 -1.51 -8.49 -3.08
C CYS A 83 -0.17 -8.17 -3.75
N ARG A 84 0.01 -8.64 -4.99
CA ARG A 84 1.15 -8.24 -5.81
C ARG A 84 0.67 -7.62 -7.09
N VAL A 85 1.27 -6.49 -7.44
CA VAL A 85 1.01 -5.75 -8.68
C VAL A 85 2.29 -5.62 -9.48
N GLU A 86 2.19 -5.75 -10.79
CA GLU A 86 3.28 -5.49 -11.73
C GLU A 86 2.97 -4.27 -12.58
N LYS A 87 3.99 -3.42 -12.74
CA LYS A 87 3.95 -2.20 -13.54
C LYS A 87 4.49 -2.50 -14.92
N TYR A 88 3.68 -2.23 -15.94
CA TYR A 88 4.04 -2.46 -17.35
C TYR A 88 4.05 -1.15 -18.15
N GLY A 89 4.22 -0.03 -17.45
CA GLY A 89 4.35 1.30 -18.05
C GLY A 89 5.67 1.50 -18.79
N ARG A 90 5.68 2.45 -19.73
CA ARG A 90 6.89 2.85 -20.46
C ARG A 90 7.83 3.76 -19.65
N VAL A 91 7.28 4.42 -18.62
CA VAL A 91 7.97 5.44 -17.81
C VAL A 91 8.44 4.85 -16.47
N VAL A 92 7.62 3.96 -15.89
CA VAL A 92 7.91 3.27 -14.63
C VAL A 92 7.55 1.80 -14.83
N GLY A 93 8.54 0.93 -14.67
CA GLY A 93 8.34 -0.50 -14.53
C GLY A 93 8.62 -0.96 -13.09
N GLY A 94 8.54 -2.27 -12.88
CA GLY A 94 8.79 -2.89 -11.58
C GLY A 94 7.51 -3.47 -10.99
N TRP A 95 7.44 -3.55 -9.67
CA TRP A 95 6.36 -4.24 -8.97
C TRP A 95 6.15 -3.68 -7.57
N ALA A 96 4.97 -3.89 -7.00
CA ALA A 96 4.72 -3.67 -5.59
C ALA A 96 4.02 -4.89 -4.97
N GLU A 97 4.37 -5.19 -3.73
CA GLU A 97 3.76 -6.26 -2.93
C GLU A 97 3.28 -5.68 -1.61
N LEU A 98 1.99 -5.83 -1.37
CA LEU A 98 1.28 -5.40 -0.18
C LEU A 98 0.97 -6.63 0.64
N THR A 99 1.44 -6.66 1.89
CA THR A 99 1.13 -7.71 2.84
C THR A 99 0.47 -7.10 4.06
N VAL A 100 -0.58 -7.76 4.55
CA VAL A 100 -1.10 -7.54 5.90
C VAL A 100 -0.92 -8.81 6.71
N ARG A 101 -0.58 -8.68 7.99
CA ARG A 101 -0.45 -9.81 8.91
C ARG A 101 -0.92 -9.41 10.30
N ALA A 102 -1.75 -10.23 10.93
CA ALA A 102 -2.15 -10.04 12.32
C ALA A 102 -0.92 -9.95 13.23
N GLU A 103 -0.90 -8.97 14.12
CA GLU A 103 0.18 -8.74 15.08
C GLU A 103 -0.40 -8.22 16.41
N GLY A 104 -0.41 -9.08 17.42
CA GLY A 104 -1.03 -8.76 18.71
C GLY A 104 -2.52 -8.45 18.56
N ALA A 105 -2.94 -7.26 19.03
CA ALA A 105 -4.31 -6.77 18.88
C ALA A 105 -4.53 -5.98 17.57
N GLY A 106 -3.56 -5.93 16.67
CA GLY A 106 -3.59 -5.11 15.46
C GLY A 106 -3.04 -5.86 14.25
N THR A 107 -2.54 -5.08 13.28
CA THR A 107 -2.05 -5.58 12.01
C THR A 107 -0.74 -4.91 11.63
N ARG A 108 0.22 -5.72 11.19
CA ARG A 108 1.39 -5.25 10.46
C ARG A 108 1.06 -5.16 8.97
N VAL A 109 1.23 -3.97 8.41
CA VAL A 109 1.15 -3.71 6.97
C VAL A 109 2.57 -3.52 6.45
N THR A 110 2.94 -4.32 5.45
CA THR A 110 4.23 -4.25 4.76
C THR A 110 3.98 -3.95 3.30
N TRP A 111 4.71 -2.99 2.75
CA TRP A 111 4.76 -2.71 1.32
C TRP A 111 6.20 -2.79 0.89
N VAL A 112 6.44 -3.62 -0.10
CA VAL A 112 7.72 -3.71 -0.80
C VAL A 112 7.48 -3.27 -2.21
N GLU A 113 8.26 -2.32 -2.70
CA GLU A 113 8.13 -1.85 -4.07
C GLU A 113 9.49 -1.70 -4.72
N GLU A 114 9.54 -2.17 -5.95
CA GLU A 114 10.65 -2.01 -6.85
C GLU A 114 10.25 -1.02 -7.93
N LEU A 115 11.01 0.06 -8.04
CA LEU A 115 10.84 1.04 -9.10
C LEU A 115 11.98 0.93 -10.11
N ARG A 116 11.59 0.78 -11.37
CA ARG A 116 12.48 0.85 -12.53
C ARG A 116 12.07 2.07 -13.38
N PRO A 117 12.47 3.29 -13.01
CA PRO A 117 12.20 4.46 -13.82
C PRO A 117 12.98 4.40 -15.14
N TRP A 118 12.30 4.60 -16.26
CA TRP A 118 12.88 4.69 -17.60
C TRP A 118 12.82 6.15 -18.04
N GLY A 119 13.89 6.91 -17.75
CA GLY A 119 14.06 8.26 -18.26
C GLY A 119 13.29 9.38 -17.54
N VAL A 120 12.81 9.15 -16.31
CA VAL A 120 12.16 10.22 -15.52
C VAL A 120 13.23 11.20 -15.00
N PRO A 121 13.04 12.52 -15.15
CA PRO A 121 13.95 13.50 -14.57
C PRO A 121 14.07 13.35 -13.04
N ARG A 122 15.29 13.43 -12.49
CA ARG A 122 15.64 13.23 -11.06
C ARG A 122 14.86 14.08 -10.05
N TRP A 123 14.08 15.06 -10.48
CA TRP A 123 13.22 15.87 -9.61
C TRP A 123 11.89 15.19 -9.23
N CYS A 124 11.53 14.07 -9.86
CA CYS A 124 10.37 13.24 -9.47
C CYS A 124 10.69 12.26 -8.33
N ASP A 125 11.97 11.95 -8.07
CA ASP A 125 12.40 11.00 -7.04
C ASP A 125 11.92 11.39 -5.61
N PRO A 126 11.95 12.67 -5.20
CA PRO A 126 11.43 13.09 -3.89
C PRO A 126 9.90 12.98 -3.78
N LEU A 127 9.17 13.03 -4.90
CA LEU A 127 7.71 12.89 -4.92
C LEU A 127 7.27 11.42 -4.78
N LEU A 128 8.05 10.50 -5.34
CA LEU A 128 7.86 9.06 -5.17
C LEU A 128 8.14 8.65 -3.71
N ASP A 129 9.26 9.12 -3.14
CA ASP A 129 9.62 8.87 -1.73
C ASP A 129 8.66 9.55 -0.73
N ALA A 130 8.23 10.78 -1.01
CA ALA A 130 7.26 11.48 -0.17
C ALA A 130 5.83 10.92 -0.32
N GLY A 131 5.49 10.41 -1.51
CA GLY A 131 4.23 9.73 -1.80
C GLY A 131 4.10 8.45 -0.99
N ALA A 132 5.13 7.59 -1.01
CA ALA A 132 5.21 6.41 -0.15
C ALA A 132 5.06 6.80 1.34
N ARG A 133 5.85 7.75 1.84
CA ARG A 133 5.75 8.19 3.25
C ARG A 133 4.40 8.83 3.60
N ARG A 134 3.69 9.47 2.67
CA ARG A 134 2.36 10.08 2.88
C ARG A 134 1.22 9.09 2.81
N VAL A 135 1.22 8.15 1.85
CA VAL A 135 0.28 7.01 1.79
C VAL A 135 0.34 6.25 3.10
N PHE A 136 1.54 5.90 3.56
CA PHE A 136 1.74 5.23 4.85
C PHE A 136 1.44 6.11 6.07
N GLY A 137 1.74 7.39 5.99
CA GLY A 137 1.61 8.31 7.12
C GLY A 137 0.17 8.74 7.40
N ARG A 138 -0.66 8.97 6.38
CA ARG A 138 -2.03 9.48 6.54
C ARG A 138 -3.08 8.37 6.54
N ALA A 139 -2.92 7.30 5.76
CA ALA A 139 -3.86 6.17 5.78
C ALA A 139 -3.89 5.44 7.14
N LEU A 140 -2.83 5.56 7.94
CA LEU A 140 -2.65 4.88 9.23
C LEU A 140 -2.59 5.83 10.44
N ARG A 141 -2.86 7.13 10.28
CA ARG A 141 -2.84 8.10 11.41
C ARG A 141 -4.17 8.13 12.18
N ARG A 142 -4.16 7.35 13.28
CA ARG A 142 -4.95 7.37 14.55
C ARG A 142 -6.46 7.08 14.57
N GLY A 143 -6.80 6.06 15.35
CA GLY A 143 -7.55 6.25 16.60
C GLY A 143 -6.66 5.91 17.80
N ARG A 144 -6.53 6.81 18.78
CA ARG A 144 -5.94 6.51 20.10
C ARG A 144 -7.04 5.86 20.95
N ALA A 145 -6.80 4.66 21.47
CA ALA A 145 -7.45 4.20 22.69
C ALA A 145 -6.37 4.09 23.78
N GLY A 146 -6.65 4.69 24.93
CA GLY A 146 -5.70 5.05 25.98
C GLY A 146 -4.88 3.89 26.53
N GLY A 147 -3.55 4.08 26.55
CA GLY A 147 -2.66 3.34 27.42
C GLY A 147 -2.71 3.91 28.84
N ARG A 148 -3.28 3.14 29.76
CA ARG A 148 -2.66 2.83 31.06
C ARG A 148 -2.51 1.30 31.01
N GLY A 149 -1.33 0.70 30.86
CA GLY A 149 -0.13 0.96 31.62
C GLY A 149 -0.18 0.17 32.93
N ALA A 150 -0.08 -1.16 32.86
CA ALA A 150 0.70 -2.04 33.76
C ALA A 150 0.28 -3.53 33.64
N ARG A 151 1.18 -4.36 33.12
CA ARG A 151 1.38 -5.78 33.49
C ARG A 151 2.86 -5.84 33.93
N ARG A 152 3.34 -6.58 34.93
CA ARG A 152 3.02 -7.88 35.60
C ARG A 152 4.05 -8.02 36.77
N PRO A 153 4.30 -9.13 37.51
CA PRO A 153 3.65 -10.45 37.67
C PRO A 153 3.52 -10.89 39.19
N PRO A 154 3.21 -12.17 39.55
CA PRO A 154 2.86 -12.54 40.93
C PRO A 154 4.09 -12.85 41.78
N ALA A 155 3.99 -12.60 43.09
CA ALA A 155 4.92 -13.13 44.09
C ALA A 155 4.35 -14.46 44.64
N ARG A 156 5.22 -15.47 44.67
CA ARG A 156 4.98 -16.78 45.30
C ARG A 156 4.81 -16.63 46.81
N GLY A 157 3.97 -17.48 47.38
CA GLY A 157 3.81 -17.75 48.82
C GLY A 157 2.79 -18.86 48.99
#